data_AF-A0A538AHB7-F1
#
_entry.id   AF-A0A538AHB7-F1
#
_cell.length_a   1.000
_cell.length_b   1.000
_cell.length_c   1.000
_cell.angle_alpha   90.00
_cell.angle_beta   90.00
_cell.angle_gamma   90.00
#
_symmetry.space_group_name_H-M   'P 1'
#
loop_
_entity.id
_entity.type
_entity.pdbx_description
1 polymer ?
#
loop_
_entity_poly.entity_id
_entity_poly.type
_entity_poly.pdbx_seq_one_letter_code
_entity_poly.pdbx_strand_id
1 'polypeptide(L)'
;MNERLRLWLERGRSGFHLRDAATGDPVRWEDPRILVVPVAGVSFRIESLDDRSFDPGRSLALVPEPENEHDPNWNEQRTVQLGYVPREVAPQLRGGEQAISLWRLDGGLRVLIVPPDAWVGRPR
;
A
#
# COMPACT_ATOMS: atom_id res chain seq x y z
N MET A 1 -8.81 -24.55 -2.25
CA MET A 1 -7.89 -24.01 -3.26
C MET A 1 -8.11 -22.52 -3.25
N ASN A 2 -7.25 -21.74 -2.58
CA ASN A 2 -7.42 -20.30 -2.50
C ASN A 2 -6.86 -19.73 -3.81
N GLU A 3 -7.71 -19.19 -4.68
CA GLU A 3 -7.24 -18.55 -5.91
C GLU A 3 -6.36 -17.37 -5.53
N ARG A 4 -5.16 -17.28 -6.12
CA ARG A 4 -4.25 -16.16 -5.85
C ARG A 4 -4.95 -14.86 -6.21
N LEU A 5 -4.90 -13.89 -5.31
CA LEU A 5 -5.50 -12.58 -5.52
C LEU A 5 -4.85 -11.91 -6.74
N ARG A 6 -5.67 -11.45 -7.70
CA ARG A 6 -5.20 -10.75 -8.89
C ARG A 6 -5.94 -9.43 -9.02
N LEU A 7 -5.22 -8.32 -8.97
CA LEU A 7 -5.80 -6.99 -9.00
C LEU A 7 -5.28 -6.16 -10.17
N TRP A 8 -6.19 -5.45 -10.82
CA TRP A 8 -5.87 -4.33 -11.69
C TRP A 8 -5.98 -3.02 -10.91
N LEU A 9 -4.95 -2.18 -11.04
CA LEU A 9 -4.94 -0.80 -10.62
C LEU A 9 -5.44 0.07 -11.78
N GLU A 10 -6.71 0.45 -11.76
CA GLU A 10 -7.32 1.31 -12.78
C GLU A 10 -7.15 2.79 -12.42
N ARG A 11 -6.60 3.60 -13.32
CA ARG A 11 -6.40 5.03 -13.05
C ARG A 11 -7.74 5.74 -12.84
N GLY A 12 -7.88 6.38 -11.68
CA GLY A 12 -8.90 7.38 -11.38
C GLY A 12 -8.34 8.80 -11.54
N ARG A 13 -9.11 9.81 -11.10
CA ARG A 13 -8.70 11.24 -11.18
C ARG A 13 -7.47 11.58 -10.35
N SER A 14 -7.28 10.93 -9.20
CA SER A 14 -6.25 11.28 -8.22
C SER A 14 -5.46 10.07 -7.68
N GLY A 15 -5.65 8.88 -8.27
CA GLY A 15 -5.05 7.63 -7.79
C GLY A 15 -5.54 6.41 -8.57
N PHE A 16 -5.62 5.27 -7.88
CA PHE A 16 -6.05 4.00 -8.47
C PHE A 16 -7.29 3.40 -7.79
N HIS A 17 -8.23 2.94 -8.61
CA HIS A 17 -9.29 2.03 -8.18
C HIS A 17 -8.83 0.58 -8.37
N LEU A 18 -9.41 -0.32 -7.59
CA LEU A 18 -9.08 -1.73 -7.62
C LEU A 18 -10.16 -2.50 -8.37
N ARG A 19 -9.75 -3.37 -9.29
CA ARG A 19 -10.62 -4.31 -9.98
C ARG A 19 -10.06 -5.71 -9.88
N ASP A 20 -10.90 -6.69 -9.58
CA ASP A 20 -10.51 -8.09 -9.58
C ASP A 20 -10.21 -8.51 -11.03
N ALA A 21 -9.03 -9.03 -11.29
CA ALA A 21 -8.62 -9.38 -12.64
C ALA A 21 -9.24 -10.69 -13.14
N ALA A 22 -9.78 -11.53 -12.24
CA ALA A 22 -10.47 -12.75 -12.61
C ALA A 22 -11.92 -12.49 -12.98
N THR A 23 -12.64 -11.67 -12.19
CA THR A 23 -14.07 -11.42 -12.43
C THR A 23 -14.34 -10.12 -13.19
N GLY A 24 -13.42 -9.18 -13.14
CA GLY A 24 -13.63 -7.82 -13.64
C GLY A 24 -14.45 -6.96 -12.68
N ASP A 25 -14.81 -7.42 -11.48
CA ASP A 25 -15.61 -6.64 -10.54
C ASP A 25 -14.77 -5.61 -9.77
N PRO A 26 -15.35 -4.45 -9.39
CA PRO A 26 -14.68 -3.51 -8.52
C PRO A 26 -14.41 -4.14 -7.14
N VAL A 27 -13.18 -3.99 -6.64
CA VAL A 27 -12.79 -4.41 -5.30
C VAL A 27 -12.90 -3.21 -4.36
N ARG A 28 -13.75 -3.36 -3.34
CA ARG A 28 -13.96 -2.33 -2.31
C ARG A 28 -12.80 -2.30 -1.33
N TRP A 29 -12.59 -1.19 -0.64
CA TRP A 29 -11.48 -1.05 0.30
C TRP A 29 -11.65 -1.90 1.55
N GLU A 30 -12.89 -2.25 1.87
CA GLU A 30 -13.26 -3.14 2.97
C GLU A 30 -13.19 -4.62 2.59
N ASP A 31 -12.73 -4.96 1.37
CA ASP A 31 -12.56 -6.34 0.95
C ASP A 31 -11.55 -7.04 1.87
N PRO A 32 -11.92 -8.15 2.53
CA PRO A 32 -11.08 -8.79 3.55
C PRO A 32 -9.79 -9.40 3.00
N ARG A 33 -9.64 -9.50 1.66
CA ARG A 33 -8.43 -10.02 1.01
C ARG A 33 -7.31 -8.98 0.92
N ILE A 34 -7.60 -7.72 1.19
CA ILE A 34 -6.66 -6.60 1.08
C ILE A 34 -6.72 -5.71 2.31
N LEU A 35 -5.73 -4.83 2.44
CA LEU A 35 -5.77 -3.74 3.40
C LEU A 35 -5.49 -2.43 2.65
N VAL A 36 -6.36 -1.44 2.81
CA VAL A 36 -6.14 -0.08 2.28
C VAL A 36 -6.06 0.90 3.45
N VAL A 37 -4.84 1.32 3.77
CA VAL A 37 -4.55 2.03 5.03
C VAL A 37 -3.87 3.37 4.78
N PRO A 38 -4.07 4.38 5.64
CA PRO A 38 -3.27 5.59 5.59
C PRO A 38 -1.88 5.29 6.18
N VAL A 39 -0.83 5.91 5.64
CA VAL A 39 0.48 5.91 6.30
C VAL A 39 0.38 6.78 7.56
N ALA A 40 0.76 6.21 8.71
CA ALA A 40 0.80 6.94 9.97
C ALA A 40 2.09 7.77 10.09
N GLY A 41 1.99 8.94 10.73
CA GLY A 41 3.15 9.78 11.02
C GLY A 41 3.72 10.58 9.84
N VAL A 42 3.00 10.65 8.71
CA VAL A 42 3.42 11.43 7.52
C VAL A 42 3.66 12.90 7.85
N SER A 43 2.88 13.48 8.77
CA SER A 43 3.03 14.88 9.19
C SER A 43 4.40 15.21 9.78
N PHE A 44 5.10 14.21 10.36
CA PHE A 44 6.47 14.38 10.87
C PHE A 44 7.53 14.28 9.78
N ARG A 45 7.16 13.91 8.56
CA ARG A 45 8.03 13.71 7.40
C ARG A 45 7.35 14.22 6.12
N ILE A 46 6.67 15.35 6.21
CA ILE A 46 5.83 15.85 5.11
C ILE A 46 6.64 16.13 3.85
N GLU A 47 7.89 16.57 4.02
CA GLU A 47 8.86 16.77 2.93
C GLU A 47 9.19 15.48 2.18
N SER A 48 9.09 14.31 2.83
CA SER A 48 9.31 13.02 2.18
C SER A 48 8.12 12.61 1.32
N LEU A 49 6.91 13.13 1.60
CA LEU A 49 5.71 12.83 0.82
C LEU A 49 5.84 13.32 -0.63
N ASP A 50 6.56 14.41 -0.86
CA ASP A 50 6.74 15.00 -2.19
C ASP A 50 7.65 14.17 -3.10
N ASP A 51 8.45 13.25 -2.54
CA ASP A 51 9.33 12.38 -3.31
C ASP A 51 8.52 11.49 -4.27
N ARG A 52 8.87 11.51 -5.57
CA ARG A 52 8.15 10.80 -6.64
C ARG A 52 8.15 9.27 -6.47
N SER A 53 9.01 8.71 -5.64
CA SER A 53 8.98 7.30 -5.28
C SER A 53 7.73 6.90 -4.49
N PHE A 54 6.99 7.87 -3.93
CA PHE A 54 5.66 7.67 -3.32
C PHE A 54 4.49 8.00 -4.26
N ASP A 55 4.73 8.28 -5.54
CA ASP A 55 3.66 8.54 -6.51
C ASP A 55 2.69 7.35 -6.58
N PRO A 56 1.39 7.59 -6.88
CA PRO A 56 0.43 6.51 -7.05
C PRO A 56 0.95 5.39 -7.97
N GLY A 57 0.75 4.16 -7.50
CA GLY A 57 1.12 2.90 -8.11
C GLY A 57 2.55 2.46 -7.78
N ARG A 58 3.40 3.29 -7.17
CA ARG A 58 4.77 2.89 -6.81
C ARG A 58 4.76 1.80 -5.74
N SER A 59 5.66 0.84 -5.89
CA SER A 59 5.95 -0.16 -4.85
C SER A 59 6.59 0.53 -3.65
N LEU A 60 6.24 0.07 -2.46
CA LEU A 60 6.77 0.51 -1.19
C LEU A 60 7.35 -0.69 -0.45
N ALA A 61 8.29 -0.43 0.46
CA ALA A 61 8.84 -1.46 1.32
C ALA A 61 8.26 -1.32 2.74
N LEU A 62 7.71 -2.43 3.24
CA LEU A 62 7.41 -2.64 4.66
C LEU A 62 8.63 -3.30 5.30
N VAL A 63 9.19 -2.68 6.32
CA VAL A 63 10.40 -3.19 6.99
C VAL A 63 10.06 -3.44 8.45
N PRO A 64 10.13 -4.68 8.95
CA PRO A 64 9.90 -4.93 10.37
C PRO A 64 10.92 -4.28 11.28
N GLU A 65 10.44 -3.60 12.31
CA GLU A 65 11.23 -3.08 13.42
C GLU A 65 10.88 -3.87 14.68
N PRO A 66 11.60 -4.95 15.04
CA PRO A 66 11.17 -5.88 16.10
C PRO A 66 11.04 -5.26 17.50
N GLU A 67 11.67 -4.10 17.73
CA GLU A 67 11.58 -3.35 18.99
C GLU A 67 10.45 -2.29 18.98
N ASN A 68 9.81 -2.07 17.82
CA ASN A 68 8.74 -1.11 17.61
C ASN A 68 7.46 -1.86 17.21
N GLU A 69 6.31 -1.51 17.77
CA GLU A 69 5.04 -2.20 17.46
C GLU A 69 4.55 -1.95 16.01
N HIS A 70 5.27 -1.16 15.21
CA HIS A 70 4.85 -0.72 13.88
C HIS A 70 5.94 -0.93 12.82
N ASP A 71 5.54 -1.43 11.66
CA ASP A 71 6.43 -1.52 10.49
C ASP A 71 6.53 -0.15 9.79
N PRO A 72 7.72 0.43 9.64
CA PRO A 72 7.90 1.60 8.79
C PRO A 72 7.58 1.35 7.31
N ASN A 73 6.97 2.37 6.70
CA ASN A 73 6.75 2.50 5.26
C ASN A 73 7.89 3.27 4.62
N TRP A 74 8.60 2.61 3.71
CA TRP A 74 9.69 3.16 2.93
C TRP A 74 9.36 3.17 1.43
N ASN A 75 10.09 3.97 0.66
CA ASN A 75 10.15 3.74 -0.77
C ASN A 75 10.74 2.34 -1.08
N GLU A 76 10.53 1.85 -2.30
CA GLU A 76 10.99 0.51 -2.72
C GLU A 76 12.48 0.26 -2.42
N GLN A 77 13.33 1.28 -2.62
CA GLN A 77 14.77 1.19 -2.41
C GLN A 77 15.20 1.28 -0.93
N ARG A 78 14.27 1.54 0.00
CA ARG A 78 14.54 1.73 1.44
C ARG A 78 15.56 2.84 1.73
N THR A 79 15.49 3.92 0.96
CA THR A 79 16.33 5.11 1.13
C THR A 79 15.60 6.28 1.75
N VAL A 80 14.28 6.36 1.55
CA VAL A 80 13.42 7.41 2.10
C VAL A 80 12.30 6.75 2.90
N GLN A 81 12.17 7.11 4.17
CA GLN A 81 11.08 6.68 5.03
C GLN A 81 9.97 7.72 5.00
N LEU A 82 8.73 7.30 4.81
CA LEU A 82 7.58 8.20 4.85
C LEU A 82 6.85 8.17 6.20
N GLY A 83 6.76 7.01 6.83
CA GLY A 83 6.01 6.85 8.07
C GLY A 83 5.91 5.39 8.48
N TYR A 84 4.77 5.00 9.05
CA TYR A 84 4.53 3.68 9.62
C TYR A 84 3.18 3.11 9.20
N VAL A 85 3.05 1.79 9.25
CA VAL A 85 1.74 1.12 9.20
C VAL A 85 0.96 1.51 10.47
N PRO A 86 -0.35 1.82 10.39
CA PRO A 86 -1.14 2.12 11.57
C PRO A 86 -1.11 1.00 12.62
N ARG A 87 -1.18 1.38 13.89
CA ARG A 87 -1.08 0.47 15.04
C ARG A 87 -2.09 -0.67 15.02
N GLU A 88 -3.31 -0.37 14.58
CA GLU A 88 -4.41 -1.33 14.47
C GLU A 88 -4.23 -2.35 13.34
N VAL A 89 -3.36 -2.04 12.37
CA VAL A 89 -3.10 -2.87 11.18
C VAL A 89 -1.82 -3.66 11.34
N ALA A 90 -0.78 -3.10 11.96
CA ALA A 90 0.52 -3.77 12.10
C ALA A 90 0.43 -5.21 12.65
N PRO A 91 -0.37 -5.53 13.69
CA PRO A 91 -0.51 -6.92 14.19
C PRO A 91 -1.14 -7.90 13.20
N GLN A 92 -1.78 -7.41 12.13
CA GLN A 92 -2.40 -8.24 11.10
C GLN A 92 -1.38 -8.68 10.05
N LEU A 93 -0.25 -7.96 9.96
CA LEU A 93 0.84 -8.27 9.04
C LEU A 93 1.65 -9.47 9.55
N ARG A 94 2.07 -10.32 8.62
CA ARG A 94 2.86 -11.53 8.85
C ARG A 94 4.28 -11.38 8.34
N GLY A 95 4.55 -10.32 7.58
CA GLY A 95 5.83 -10.08 6.93
C GLY A 95 5.85 -10.65 5.52
N GLY A 96 6.43 -9.89 4.59
CA GLY A 96 6.54 -10.24 3.18
C GLY A 96 5.39 -9.77 2.29
N GLU A 97 4.39 -9.10 2.85
CA GLU A 97 3.33 -8.45 2.09
C GLU A 97 3.90 -7.46 1.07
N GLN A 98 3.18 -7.29 -0.03
CA GLN A 98 3.47 -6.24 -1.00
C GLN A 98 2.73 -4.97 -0.59
N ALA A 99 3.40 -3.82 -0.70
CA ALA A 99 2.81 -2.51 -0.45
C ALA A 99 2.88 -1.64 -1.70
N ILE A 100 1.78 -0.99 -2.06
CA ILE A 100 1.66 -0.14 -3.25
C ILE A 100 0.99 1.18 -2.87
N SER A 101 1.57 2.31 -3.26
CA SER A 101 0.94 3.63 -3.14
C SER A 101 -0.35 3.68 -3.97
N LEU A 102 -1.49 4.08 -3.41
CA LEU A 102 -2.77 4.19 -4.14
C LEU A 102 -3.14 5.63 -4.52
N TRP A 103 -3.06 6.55 -3.56
CA TRP A 103 -3.29 7.98 -3.78
C TRP A 103 -2.55 8.82 -2.75
N ARG A 104 -2.16 10.02 -3.19
CA ARG A 104 -1.81 11.12 -2.30
C ARG A 104 -3.08 11.91 -2.00
N LEU A 105 -3.32 12.14 -0.73
CA LEU A 105 -4.30 13.11 -0.24
C LEU A 105 -3.50 14.29 0.28
N ASP A 106 -4.12 15.47 0.44
CA ASP A 106 -3.44 16.62 1.04
C ASP A 106 -2.84 16.22 2.39
N GLY A 107 -1.50 16.17 2.45
CA GLY A 107 -0.74 15.79 3.63
C GLY A 107 -0.67 14.30 3.97
N GLY A 108 -1.09 13.39 3.09
CA GLY A 108 -1.10 11.95 3.39
C GLY A 108 -0.91 11.02 2.20
N LEU A 109 -0.55 9.78 2.50
CA LEU A 109 -0.45 8.68 1.53
C LEU A 109 -1.38 7.56 1.97
N ARG A 110 -2.07 6.94 1.01
CA ARG A 110 -2.75 5.66 1.25
C ARG A 110 -2.08 4.55 0.48
N VAL A 111 -1.99 3.41 1.13
CA VAL A 111 -1.23 2.26 0.68
C VAL A 111 -2.16 1.07 0.61
N LEU A 112 -2.10 0.36 -0.52
CA LEU A 112 -2.62 -0.98 -0.67
C LEU A 112 -1.58 -1.96 -0.14
N ILE A 113 -1.98 -2.80 0.81
CA ILE A 113 -1.19 -3.93 1.28
C ILE A 113 -1.91 -5.21 0.86
N VAL A 114 -1.18 -6.12 0.22
CA VAL A 114 -1.70 -7.40 -0.28
C VAL A 114 -0.76 -8.55 0.08
N PRO A 115 -1.28 -9.80 0.09
CA PRO A 115 -0.45 -10.98 0.31
C PRO A 115 0.77 -11.05 -0.62
N PRO A 116 1.88 -11.68 -0.19
CA PRO A 116 3.11 -11.80 -0.97
C PRO A 116 2.91 -12.42 -2.35
N ASP A 117 1.95 -13.32 -2.52
CA ASP A 117 1.68 -14.04 -3.76
C ASP A 117 0.57 -13.41 -4.62
N ALA A 118 0.03 -12.26 -4.19
CA ALA A 118 -0.91 -11.50 -4.98
C ALA A 118 -0.24 -10.94 -6.23
N TRP A 119 -0.95 -10.95 -7.34
CA TRP A 119 -0.53 -10.25 -8.56
C TRP A 119 -1.23 -8.91 -8.62
N VAL A 120 -0.47 -7.83 -8.83
CA VAL A 120 -0.99 -6.47 -8.97
C VAL A 120 -0.46 -5.89 -10.28
N GLY A 121 -1.37 -5.65 -11.23
CA GLY A 121 -1.06 -5.11 -12.55
C GLY A 121 -1.65 -3.72 -12.77
N ARG A 122 -1.19 -3.05 -13.82
CA ARG A 122 -1.83 -1.84 -14.36
C ARG A 122 -2.33 -2.14 -15.77
N PRO A 123 -3.60 -1.87 -16.11
CA PRO A 123 -4.06 -1.99 -17.49
C PRO A 123 -3.21 -1.08 -18.39
N ARG A 124 -2.89 -1.57 -19.59
CA ARG A 124 -2.10 -0.82 -20.58
C ARG A 124 -2.89 0.34 -21.17
#